data_AF-A0A915ZRW0-F1
#
_entry.id   AF-A0A915ZRW0-F1
#
_cell.length_a   1.000
_cell.length_b   1.000
_cell.length_c   1.000
_cell.angle_alpha   90.00
_cell.angle_beta   90.00
_cell.angle_gamma   90.00
#
_symmetry.space_group_name_H-M   'P 1'
#
loop_
_entity.id
_entity.type
_entity.pdbx_description
1 polymer ?
#
loop_
_entity_poly.entity_id
_entity_poly.type
_entity_poly.pdbx_seq_one_letter_code
_entity_poly.pdbx_strand_id
1 'polypeptide(L)'
;MSYPYIANPITGRPIIIGGDTFNRIVMESHDYIDGRLVRRQTAPPPEEQPVYLNTDTGRYVRRGTRTYHRLIESDYEVVEDYYLVHYEEEALIEEIINETRYNEENLDGQRLTFNDIQQIRAAIQADQDEYDDFILQQDTTNGTPSSGPSGRPRTLEDHTPRLAELNIELCRECLMPVSPSDLMDKLCKDCSE
;
A
#
# COMPACT_ATOMS: atom_id res chain seq x y z
N MET A 1 15.46 -36.57 29.64
CA MET A 1 15.11 -35.92 28.35
C MET A 1 15.80 -36.70 27.26
N SER A 2 15.04 -37.40 26.40
CA SER A 2 15.63 -38.09 25.24
C SER A 2 15.79 -37.06 24.13
N TYR A 3 17.02 -36.71 23.78
CA TYR A 3 17.24 -35.82 22.65
C TYR A 3 16.96 -36.59 21.36
N PRO A 4 16.16 -36.05 20.43
CA PRO A 4 15.91 -36.70 19.16
C PRO A 4 17.22 -36.82 18.36
N TYR A 5 17.41 -37.97 17.71
CA TYR A 5 18.56 -38.24 16.85
C TYR A 5 18.18 -38.04 15.38
N ILE A 6 19.14 -37.55 14.59
CA ILE A 6 19.01 -37.35 13.15
C ILE A 6 20.22 -37.96 12.43
N ALA A 7 20.05 -38.41 11.20
CA ALA A 7 21.17 -38.87 10.39
C ALA A 7 22.05 -37.69 9.95
N ASN A 8 23.36 -37.83 10.14
CA ASN A 8 24.33 -36.88 9.61
C ASN A 8 24.34 -36.98 8.07
N PRO A 9 24.04 -35.90 7.33
CA PRO A 9 23.97 -35.92 5.87
C PRO A 9 25.33 -36.18 5.19
N ILE A 10 26.44 -35.98 5.91
CA ILE A 10 27.81 -36.18 5.40
C ILE A 10 28.29 -37.61 5.66
N THR A 11 28.00 -38.16 6.85
CA THR A 11 28.58 -39.44 7.29
C THR A 11 27.57 -40.57 7.46
N GLY A 12 26.27 -40.29 7.37
CA GLY A 12 25.17 -41.24 7.60
C GLY A 12 24.96 -41.65 9.07
N ARG A 13 25.83 -41.21 9.99
CA ARG A 13 25.77 -41.61 11.41
C ARG A 13 24.69 -40.85 12.17
N PRO A 14 24.02 -41.45 13.16
CA PRO A 14 23.09 -40.73 14.02
C PRO A 14 23.83 -39.69 14.87
N ILE A 15 23.31 -38.47 14.89
CA ILE A 15 23.79 -37.34 15.67
C ILE A 15 22.63 -36.74 16.47
N ILE A 16 22.95 -36.10 17.60
CA ILE A 16 21.97 -35.50 18.49
C ILE A 16 21.53 -34.14 17.95
N ILE A 17 20.22 -33.90 17.84
CA ILE A 17 19.67 -32.60 17.47
C ILE A 17 20.00 -31.58 18.56
N GLY A 18 20.60 -30.45 18.17
CA GLY A 18 21.11 -29.42 19.07
C GLY A 18 22.50 -29.68 19.66
N GLY A 19 23.13 -30.82 19.37
CA GLY A 19 24.51 -31.11 19.77
C GLY A 19 25.55 -30.44 18.86
N ASP A 20 26.83 -30.46 19.26
CA ASP A 20 27.92 -29.76 18.54
C ASP A 20 28.03 -30.13 17.06
N THR A 21 27.95 -31.42 16.74
CA THR A 21 28.02 -31.90 15.35
C THR A 21 26.83 -31.39 14.52
N PHE A 22 25.64 -31.34 15.13
CA PHE A 22 24.44 -30.80 14.47
C PHE A 22 24.59 -29.29 14.24
N ASN A 23 24.95 -28.53 15.28
CA ASN A 23 25.11 -27.07 15.20
C ASN A 23 26.15 -26.68 14.16
N ARG A 24 27.30 -27.38 14.10
CA ARG A 24 28.34 -27.14 13.10
C ARG A 24 27.82 -27.35 11.68
N ILE A 25 27.11 -28.45 11.43
CA ILE A 25 26.54 -28.75 10.11
C ILE A 25 25.52 -27.69 9.68
N VAL A 26 24.68 -27.24 10.62
CA VAL A 26 23.68 -26.19 10.38
C VAL A 26 24.34 -24.84 10.07
N MET A 27 25.36 -24.45 10.84
CA MET A 27 26.08 -23.20 10.61
C MET A 27 26.82 -23.21 9.26
N GLU A 28 27.47 -24.32 8.92
CA GLU A 28 28.35 -24.37 7.74
C GLU A 28 27.60 -24.53 6.42
N SER A 29 26.63 -25.45 6.33
CA SER A 29 26.20 -25.93 5.00
C SER A 29 24.76 -26.44 4.86
N HIS A 30 24.05 -26.67 5.96
CA HIS A 30 22.69 -27.24 5.92
C HIS A 30 21.71 -26.39 6.71
N ASP A 31 20.44 -26.46 6.36
CA ASP A 31 19.34 -25.92 7.15
C ASP A 31 18.53 -27.09 7.73
N TYR A 32 17.94 -26.89 8.90
CA TYR A 32 17.10 -27.88 9.55
C TYR A 32 15.64 -27.60 9.22
N ILE A 33 15.08 -28.38 8.29
CA ILE A 33 13.73 -28.21 7.73
C ILE A 33 13.01 -29.55 7.84
N ASP A 34 11.76 -29.55 8.35
CA ASP A 34 10.90 -30.74 8.48
C ASP A 34 11.58 -31.97 9.12
N GLY A 35 12.40 -31.75 10.15
CA GLY A 35 13.09 -32.85 10.83
C GLY A 35 14.28 -33.43 10.06
N ARG A 36 14.75 -32.76 9.01
CA ARG A 36 15.87 -33.18 8.16
C ARG A 36 16.91 -32.07 7.98
N LEU A 37 18.17 -32.47 7.81
CA LEU A 37 19.25 -31.55 7.43
C LEU A 37 19.30 -31.49 5.90
N VAL A 38 18.88 -30.37 5.34
CA VAL A 38 18.84 -30.12 3.90
C VAL A 38 19.99 -29.20 3.53
N ARG A 39 20.75 -29.55 2.50
CA ARG A 39 21.90 -28.73 2.07
C ARG A 39 21.40 -27.40 1.50
N ARG A 40 21.91 -26.26 1.99
CA ARG A 40 21.42 -24.91 1.65
C ARG A 40 21.43 -24.59 0.16
N GLN A 41 22.37 -25.18 -0.59
CA GLN A 41 22.48 -25.05 -2.05
C GLN A 41 21.32 -25.69 -2.81
N THR A 42 20.65 -26.66 -2.19
CA THR A 42 19.50 -27.40 -2.73
C THR A 42 18.26 -27.18 -1.87
N ALA A 43 18.32 -26.29 -0.88
CA ALA A 43 17.17 -25.94 -0.08
C ALA A 43 16.18 -25.22 -1.00
N PRO A 44 14.87 -25.53 -0.90
CA PRO A 44 13.88 -24.70 -1.55
C PRO A 44 14.10 -23.25 -1.12
N PRO A 45 13.86 -22.27 -2.02
CA PRO A 45 13.84 -20.86 -1.62
C PRO A 45 13.02 -20.73 -0.34
N PRO A 46 13.47 -19.92 0.65
CA PRO A 46 12.66 -19.68 1.83
C PRO A 46 11.26 -19.30 1.36
N GLU A 47 10.22 -19.96 1.89
CA GLU A 47 8.85 -19.60 1.56
C GLU A 47 8.69 -18.11 1.85
N GLU A 48 8.35 -17.33 0.81
CA GLU A 48 8.09 -15.91 0.97
C GLU A 48 6.94 -15.79 1.97
N GLN A 49 7.23 -15.23 3.14
CA GLN A 49 6.18 -15.01 4.12
C GLN A 49 5.16 -14.07 3.49
N PRO A 50 3.88 -14.47 3.40
CA PRO A 50 2.88 -13.62 2.78
C PRO A 50 2.79 -12.31 3.53
N VAL A 51 2.63 -11.24 2.75
CA VAL A 51 2.56 -9.87 3.24
C VAL A 51 1.17 -9.37 2.96
N TYR A 52 0.51 -8.87 3.99
CA TYR A 52 -0.86 -8.38 3.93
C TYR A 52 -0.87 -6.86 4.00
N LEU A 53 -1.73 -6.21 3.22
CA LEU A 53 -1.99 -4.79 3.34
C LEU A 53 -3.04 -4.57 4.44
N ASN A 54 -2.68 -3.88 5.52
CA ASN A 54 -3.65 -3.42 6.49
C ASN A 54 -4.44 -2.24 5.89
N THR A 55 -5.76 -2.37 5.79
CA THR A 55 -6.64 -1.39 5.13
C THR A 55 -6.72 -0.07 5.87
N ASP A 56 -6.74 -0.11 7.21
CA ASP A 56 -6.89 1.08 8.05
C ASP A 56 -5.65 1.98 8.03
N THR A 57 -4.47 1.36 8.01
CA THR A 57 -3.18 2.07 8.12
C THR A 57 -2.45 2.20 6.79
N GLY A 58 -2.89 1.48 5.75
CA GLY A 58 -2.24 1.40 4.44
C GLY A 58 -0.83 0.77 4.47
N ARG A 59 -0.46 0.08 5.56
CA ARG A 59 0.87 -0.50 5.74
C ARG A 59 0.89 -2.00 5.47
N TYR A 60 2.00 -2.47 4.91
CA TYR A 60 2.25 -3.89 4.71
C TYR A 60 2.73 -4.58 5.99
N VAL A 61 2.09 -5.70 6.32
CA VAL A 61 2.35 -6.52 7.52
C VAL A 61 2.70 -7.94 7.09
N ARG A 62 3.85 -8.44 7.54
CA ARG A 62 4.29 -9.81 7.22
C ARG A 62 3.64 -10.82 8.17
N ARG A 63 3.17 -11.94 7.61
CA ARG A 63 2.62 -13.06 8.38
C ARG A 63 3.60 -13.58 9.43
N GLY A 64 3.10 -13.85 10.63
CA GLY A 64 3.90 -14.39 11.73
C GLY A 64 4.74 -13.36 12.50
N THR A 65 4.66 -12.07 12.14
CA THR A 65 5.26 -11.00 12.95
C THR A 65 4.44 -10.71 14.20
N ARG A 66 5.05 -10.07 15.21
CA ARG A 66 4.32 -9.62 16.41
C ARG A 66 3.14 -8.70 16.07
N THR A 67 3.31 -7.85 15.06
CA THR A 67 2.25 -6.97 14.56
C THR A 67 1.12 -7.77 13.95
N TYR A 68 1.42 -8.76 13.11
CA TYR A 68 0.41 -9.66 12.55
C TYR A 68 -0.40 -10.34 13.65
N HIS A 69 0.25 -10.95 14.65
CA HIS A 69 -0.47 -11.63 15.74
C HIS A 69 -1.36 -10.67 16.55
N ARG A 70 -0.90 -9.45 16.82
CA ARG A 70 -1.71 -8.44 17.50
C ARG A 70 -2.96 -8.05 16.71
N LEU A 71 -2.85 -7.91 15.40
CA LEU A 71 -3.98 -7.54 14.55
C LEU A 71 -5.01 -8.68 14.51
N ILE A 72 -4.57 -9.92 14.34
CA ILE A 72 -5.46 -11.10 14.39
C ILE A 72 -6.15 -11.22 15.76
N GLU A 73 -5.47 -10.91 16.87
CA GLU A 73 -6.06 -10.88 18.21
C GLU A 73 -7.00 -9.69 18.46
N SER A 74 -6.96 -8.68 17.58
CA SER A 74 -7.77 -7.45 17.65
C SER A 74 -8.81 -7.43 16.53
N ASP A 75 -9.42 -8.58 16.23
CA ASP A 75 -10.52 -8.74 15.27
C ASP A 75 -10.23 -8.30 13.83
N TYR A 76 -8.95 -8.35 13.39
CA TYR A 76 -8.62 -8.27 11.97
C TYR A 76 -8.66 -9.65 11.31
N GLU A 77 -9.26 -9.73 10.14
CA GLU A 77 -9.30 -10.92 9.30
C GLU A 77 -8.48 -10.74 8.02
N VAL A 78 -7.93 -11.85 7.53
CA VAL A 78 -7.24 -11.87 6.25
C VAL A 78 -8.24 -12.14 5.14
N VAL A 79 -8.43 -11.14 4.27
CA VAL A 79 -9.35 -11.20 3.12
C VAL A 79 -8.56 -11.38 1.83
N GLU A 80 -9.01 -12.30 0.97
CA GLU A 80 -8.43 -12.58 -0.36
C GLU A 80 -6.92 -12.89 -0.34
N ASP A 81 -6.41 -13.43 0.76
CA ASP A 81 -4.98 -13.71 0.99
C ASP A 81 -4.06 -12.47 0.83
N TYR A 82 -4.62 -11.26 0.82
CA TYR A 82 -3.89 -10.01 0.53
C TYR A 82 -4.18 -8.88 1.51
N TYR A 83 -5.40 -8.77 2.03
CA TYR A 83 -5.81 -7.66 2.89
C TYR A 83 -5.95 -8.10 4.35
N LEU A 84 -5.62 -7.21 5.29
CA LEU A 84 -5.95 -7.31 6.71
C LEU A 84 -7.01 -6.25 7.00
N VAL A 85 -8.24 -6.70 7.23
CA VAL A 85 -9.45 -5.87 7.37
C VAL A 85 -10.01 -6.05 8.78
N HIS A 86 -10.42 -4.97 9.43
CA HIS A 86 -11.04 -5.04 10.75
C HIS A 86 -12.52 -5.44 10.64
N TYR A 87 -13.01 -6.35 11.50
CA TYR A 87 -14.38 -6.90 11.44
C TYR A 87 -15.49 -5.83 11.50
N GLU A 88 -15.26 -4.70 12.16
CA GLU A 88 -16.24 -3.59 12.21
C GLU A 88 -16.49 -2.90 10.85
N GLU A 89 -15.65 -3.16 9.83
CA GLU A 89 -15.85 -2.65 8.46
C GLU A 89 -16.76 -3.55 7.60
N GLU A 90 -16.95 -4.83 7.94
CA GLU A 90 -17.85 -5.72 7.17
C GLU A 90 -19.31 -5.27 7.25
N ALA A 91 -19.75 -4.82 8.43
CA ALA A 91 -21.13 -4.34 8.63
C ALA A 91 -21.42 -3.07 7.81
N LEU A 92 -20.44 -2.18 7.68
CA LEU A 92 -20.56 -0.97 6.86
C LEU A 92 -20.56 -1.29 5.37
N ILE A 93 -19.77 -2.29 4.94
CA ILE A 93 -19.77 -2.75 3.54
C ILE A 93 -21.12 -3.40 3.19
N GLU A 94 -21.68 -4.24 4.06
CA GLU A 94 -23.02 -4.82 3.85
C GLU A 94 -24.13 -3.74 3.86
N GLU A 95 -24.02 -2.73 4.71
CA GLU A 95 -24.94 -1.59 4.73
C GLU A 95 -24.88 -0.81 3.41
N ILE A 96 -23.68 -0.47 2.92
CA ILE A 96 -23.48 0.23 1.63
C ILE A 96 -24.01 -0.61 0.46
N ILE A 97 -23.75 -1.92 0.43
CA ILE A 97 -24.23 -2.81 -0.64
C ILE A 97 -25.76 -2.90 -0.62
N ASN A 98 -26.37 -2.99 0.57
CA ASN A 98 -27.83 -3.04 0.69
C ASN A 98 -28.48 -1.70 0.33
N GLU A 99 -27.89 -0.57 0.71
CA GLU A 99 -28.40 0.76 0.42
C GLU A 99 -28.27 1.10 -1.08
N THR A 100 -27.15 0.74 -1.71
CA THR A 100 -27.00 0.86 -3.18
C THR A 100 -28.00 -0.01 -3.95
N ARG A 101 -28.24 -1.25 -3.50
CA ARG A 101 -29.26 -2.14 -4.10
C ARG A 101 -30.69 -1.61 -3.93
N TYR A 102 -31.01 -1.04 -2.77
CA TYR A 102 -32.33 -0.45 -2.50
C TYR A 102 -32.58 0.83 -3.33
N ASN A 103 -31.50 1.58 -3.64
CA ASN A 103 -31.54 2.75 -4.51
C ASN A 103 -31.68 2.37 -5.99
N GLU A 104 -31.13 1.24 -6.45
CA GLU A 104 -31.35 0.74 -7.82
C GLU A 104 -32.81 0.32 -8.09
N GLU A 105 -33.49 -0.27 -7.09
CA GLU A 105 -34.88 -0.72 -7.22
C GLU A 105 -35.91 0.42 -7.11
N ASN A 106 -35.57 1.55 -6.49
CA ASN A 106 -36.44 2.72 -6.29
C ASN A 106 -36.16 3.91 -7.23
N LEU A 107 -35.15 3.81 -8.08
CA LEU A 107 -35.06 4.70 -9.22
C LEU A 107 -36.20 4.31 -10.17
N ASP A 108 -37.16 5.22 -10.37
CA ASP A 108 -38.05 5.28 -11.55
C ASP A 108 -37.20 5.54 -12.82
N GLY A 109 -36.14 4.74 -12.98
CA GLY A 109 -35.03 4.92 -13.87
C GLY A 109 -35.48 4.56 -15.26
N GLN A 110 -35.95 5.58 -15.99
CA GLN A 110 -35.91 5.57 -17.43
C GLN A 110 -34.48 5.18 -17.83
N ARG A 111 -34.28 3.92 -18.24
CA ARG A 111 -32.98 3.44 -18.72
C ARG A 111 -32.56 4.40 -19.83
N LEU A 112 -31.49 5.17 -19.57
CA LEU A 112 -30.91 6.05 -20.56
C LEU A 112 -30.64 5.21 -21.80
N THR A 113 -31.23 5.61 -22.91
CA THR A 113 -31.02 4.92 -24.17
C THR A 113 -29.59 5.18 -24.63
N PHE A 114 -29.09 4.37 -25.56
CA PHE A 114 -27.79 4.61 -26.17
C PHE A 114 -27.67 6.03 -26.73
N ASN A 115 -28.76 6.60 -27.24
CA ASN A 115 -28.78 7.95 -27.79
C ASN A 115 -28.60 9.02 -26.71
N ASP A 116 -29.25 8.85 -25.56
CA ASP A 116 -29.14 9.78 -24.42
C ASP A 116 -27.71 9.80 -23.87
N ILE A 117 -27.08 8.62 -23.78
CA ILE A 117 -25.67 8.49 -23.36
C ILE A 117 -24.73 9.22 -24.36
N GLN A 118 -25.00 9.11 -25.66
CA GLN A 118 -24.17 9.77 -26.67
C GLN A 118 -24.36 11.29 -26.67
N GLN A 119 -25.58 11.79 -26.41
CA GLN A 119 -25.81 13.22 -26.24
C GLN A 119 -25.10 13.79 -25.02
N ILE A 120 -25.13 13.07 -23.89
CA ILE A 120 -24.40 13.46 -22.68
C ILE A 120 -22.89 13.50 -22.94
N ARG A 121 -22.34 12.49 -23.63
CA ARG A 121 -20.91 12.47 -24.00
C ARG A 121 -20.53 13.63 -24.91
N ALA A 122 -21.36 13.94 -25.91
CA ALA A 122 -21.11 15.04 -26.82
C ALA A 122 -21.13 16.40 -26.09
N ALA A 123 -22.04 16.59 -25.13
CA ALA A 123 -22.08 17.81 -24.31
C ALA A 123 -20.82 17.96 -23.44
N ILE A 124 -20.40 16.88 -22.75
CA ILE A 124 -19.17 16.89 -21.95
C ILE A 124 -17.95 17.20 -22.82
N GLN A 125 -17.88 16.63 -24.03
CA GLN A 125 -16.78 16.90 -24.94
C GLN A 125 -16.77 18.36 -25.42
N ALA A 126 -17.94 18.93 -25.73
CA ALA A 126 -18.05 20.33 -26.14
C ALA A 126 -17.61 21.30 -25.02
N ASP A 127 -17.98 21.02 -23.77
CA ASP A 127 -17.55 21.81 -22.62
C ASP A 127 -16.03 21.70 -22.40
N GLN A 128 -15.44 20.52 -22.63
CA GLN A 128 -13.98 20.32 -22.58
C GLN A 128 -13.26 21.09 -23.69
N ASP A 129 -13.77 21.02 -24.92
CA ASP A 129 -13.18 21.72 -26.06
C ASP A 129 -13.25 23.25 -25.87
N GLU A 130 -14.32 23.79 -25.27
CA GLU A 130 -14.43 25.21 -24.90
C GLU A 130 -13.39 25.61 -23.83
N TYR A 131 -13.19 24.75 -22.83
CA TYR A 131 -12.19 24.97 -21.79
C TYR A 131 -10.76 24.95 -22.37
N ASP A 132 -10.47 24.02 -23.27
CA ASP A 132 -9.18 23.91 -23.93
C ASP A 132 -8.89 25.11 -24.85
N ASP A 133 -9.90 25.61 -25.58
CA ASP A 133 -9.76 26.83 -26.39
C ASP A 133 -9.52 28.07 -25.51
N PHE A 134 -10.17 28.14 -24.34
CA PHE A 134 -9.90 29.20 -23.35
C PHE A 134 -8.45 29.16 -22.84
N ILE A 135 -7.89 27.97 -22.59
CA ILE A 135 -6.47 27.82 -22.18
C ILE A 135 -5.51 28.24 -23.30
N LEU A 136 -5.78 27.82 -24.55
CA LEU A 136 -4.96 28.20 -25.71
C LEU A 136 -4.98 29.71 -26.00
N GLN A 137 -6.10 30.39 -25.77
CA GLN A 137 -6.20 31.84 -25.92
C GLN A 137 -5.43 32.63 -24.84
N GLN A 138 -5.26 32.09 -23.63
CA GLN A 138 -4.42 32.71 -22.60
C GLN A 138 -2.91 32.67 -22.96
N ASP A 139 -2.46 31.60 -23.61
CA ASP A 139 -1.05 31.47 -24.02
C ASP A 139 -0.68 32.39 -25.19
N THR A 140 -1.64 32.79 -26.03
CA THR A 140 -1.39 33.72 -27.15
C THR A 140 -1.39 35.20 -26.76
N THR A 141 -2.05 35.56 -25.64
CA THR A 141 -2.14 36.95 -25.16
C THR A 141 -1.03 37.33 -24.19
N ASN A 142 -0.41 36.35 -23.53
CA ASN A 142 0.77 36.55 -22.69
C ASN A 142 2.05 36.28 -23.48
N GLY A 143 2.45 37.25 -24.30
CA GLY A 143 3.67 37.18 -25.10
C GLY A 143 4.94 37.05 -24.24
N THR A 144 5.39 35.82 -23.98
CA THR A 144 6.80 35.46 -23.74
C THR A 144 6.99 33.98 -24.10
N PRO A 145 7.77 33.63 -25.15
CA PRO A 145 8.04 32.24 -25.46
C PRO A 145 9.15 31.75 -24.54
N SER A 146 8.82 30.96 -23.52
CA SER A 146 9.83 30.17 -22.81
C SER A 146 9.73 28.74 -23.28
N SER A 147 10.65 28.41 -24.17
CA SER A 147 11.04 27.07 -24.58
C SER A 147 11.02 26.11 -23.38
N GLY A 148 10.19 25.08 -23.44
CA GLY A 148 10.30 23.97 -22.51
C GLY A 148 11.67 23.28 -22.65
N PRO A 149 12.18 22.73 -21.54
CA PRO A 149 12.79 21.42 -21.58
C PRO A 149 12.04 20.48 -20.64
N SER A 150 11.61 19.36 -21.21
CA SER A 150 11.35 18.13 -20.47
C SER A 150 12.58 17.76 -19.61
N GLY A 151 12.33 17.35 -18.36
CA GLY A 151 13.28 16.49 -17.64
C GLY A 151 13.95 17.03 -16.37
N ARG A 152 13.23 17.70 -15.47
CA ARG A 152 13.70 17.84 -14.08
C ARG A 152 12.61 17.32 -13.13
N PRO A 153 12.92 16.42 -12.16
CA PRO A 153 11.99 16.16 -11.07
C PRO A 153 11.77 17.50 -10.37
N ARG A 154 10.52 17.94 -10.29
CA ARG A 154 10.15 19.16 -9.57
C ARG A 154 10.66 18.99 -8.14
N THR A 155 11.66 19.76 -7.75
CA THR A 155 12.15 19.72 -6.38
C THR A 155 11.12 20.39 -5.48
N LEU A 156 11.09 20.05 -4.20
CA LEU A 156 10.25 20.72 -3.19
C LEU A 156 10.35 22.26 -3.30
N GLU A 157 11.53 22.74 -3.71
CA GLU A 157 11.85 24.15 -3.94
C GLU A 157 10.95 24.81 -5.01
N ASP A 158 10.59 24.09 -6.08
CA ASP A 158 9.73 24.61 -7.16
C ASP A 158 8.28 24.86 -6.68
N HIS A 159 7.85 24.17 -5.62
CA HIS A 159 6.51 24.27 -5.06
C HIS A 159 6.40 25.31 -3.93
N THR A 160 7.53 25.78 -3.40
CA THR A 160 7.58 26.77 -2.29
C THR A 160 6.75 28.04 -2.56
N PRO A 161 6.79 28.66 -3.75
CA PRO A 161 6.02 29.87 -4.01
C PRO A 161 4.50 29.62 -3.99
N ARG A 162 4.05 28.52 -4.58
CA ARG A 162 2.63 28.12 -4.58
C ARG A 162 2.12 27.73 -3.19
N LEU A 163 2.98 27.09 -2.39
CA LEU A 163 2.66 26.77 -0.99
C LEU A 163 2.49 28.03 -0.15
N ALA A 164 3.35 29.04 -0.35
CA ALA A 164 3.23 30.33 0.29
C ALA A 164 1.96 31.10 -0.14
N GLU A 165 1.59 31.04 -1.43
CA GLU A 165 0.35 31.64 -1.93
C GLU A 165 -0.92 31.05 -1.28
N LEU A 166 -0.89 29.74 -1.01
CA LEU A 166 -2.00 29.02 -0.38
C LEU A 166 -1.95 29.08 1.16
N ASN A 167 -0.95 29.73 1.75
CA ASN A 167 -0.68 29.75 3.19
C ASN A 167 -0.60 28.33 3.79
N ILE A 168 0.14 27.45 3.11
CA ILE A 168 0.35 26.05 3.49
C ILE A 168 1.86 25.82 3.62
N GLU A 169 2.28 25.14 4.69
CA GLU A 169 3.64 24.63 4.87
C GLU A 169 3.60 23.10 4.98
N LEU A 170 4.70 22.44 4.59
CA LEU A 170 4.81 20.99 4.66
C LEU A 170 5.49 20.56 5.96
N CYS A 171 4.90 19.57 6.63
CA CYS A 171 5.55 18.90 7.75
C CYS A 171 6.89 18.30 7.31
N ARG A 172 7.95 18.53 8.10
CA ARG A 172 9.30 18.07 7.79
C ARG A 172 9.43 16.55 7.73
N GLU A 173 8.63 15.81 8.51
CA GLU A 173 8.75 14.35 8.62
C GLU A 173 7.82 13.61 7.66
N CYS A 174 6.54 13.98 7.61
CA CYS A 174 5.54 13.27 6.82
C CYS A 174 5.18 13.97 5.50
N LEU A 175 5.73 15.17 5.23
CA LEU A 175 5.42 16.00 4.05
C LEU A 175 3.94 16.35 3.89
N MET A 176 3.16 16.27 4.97
CA MET A 176 1.75 16.66 4.95
C MET A 176 1.60 18.19 4.84
N PRO A 177 0.69 18.68 4.00
CA PRO A 177 0.33 20.10 3.93
C PRO A 177 -0.47 20.50 5.17
N VAL A 178 0.06 21.46 5.91
CA VAL A 178 -0.50 21.95 7.18
C VAL A 178 -0.47 23.47 7.17
N SER A 179 -1.41 24.11 7.86
CA SER A 179 -1.35 25.55 8.10
C SER A 179 -0.06 25.87 8.88
N PRO A 180 0.67 26.94 8.55
CA PRO A 180 1.85 27.35 9.32
C PRO A 180 1.58 27.57 10.81
N SER A 181 0.33 27.88 11.17
CA SER A 181 -0.09 28.07 12.57
C SER A 181 -0.19 26.76 13.36
N ASP A 182 -0.36 25.63 12.67
CA ASP A 182 -0.55 24.31 13.27
C ASP A 182 0.75 23.49 13.27
N LEU A 183 1.87 24.10 12.83
CA LEU A 183 3.20 23.49 12.90
C LEU A 183 3.92 23.89 14.18
N MET A 184 4.32 22.90 14.98
CA MET A 184 5.32 23.08 16.04
C MET A 184 6.66 22.56 15.52
N ASP A 185 7.70 23.41 15.53
CA ASP A 185 9.05 23.05 15.05
C ASP A 185 9.09 22.44 13.62
N LYS A 186 8.19 22.90 12.74
CA LYS A 186 7.98 22.36 11.37
C LYS A 186 7.47 20.92 11.33
N LEU A 187 6.87 20.44 12.42
CA LEU A 187 6.19 19.15 12.50
C LEU A 187 4.68 19.36 12.64
N CYS A 188 3.90 18.51 11.98
CA CYS A 188 2.47 18.44 12.23
C CYS A 188 2.21 17.83 13.60
N LYS A 189 0.99 18.00 14.11
CA LYS A 189 0.55 17.46 15.39
C LYS A 189 0.91 15.97 15.56
N ASP A 190 0.66 15.17 14.52
CA ASP A 190 0.90 13.72 14.54
C ASP A 190 2.39 13.34 14.54
N CYS A 191 3.28 14.21 14.09
CA CYS A 191 4.75 14.00 14.15
C CYS A 191 5.39 14.65 15.37
N SER A 192 4.66 15.53 16.07
CA SER A 192 5.12 16.18 17.30
C SER A 192 4.76 15.39 18.57
N GLU A 193 3.83 14.45 18.47
CA GLU A 193 3.43 13.49 19.51
C GLU A 193 4.23 12.18 19.42
#